data_AF-A0A2M8KLG6-F1
#
_entry.id   AF-A0A2M8KLG6-F1
#
_cell.length_a   1.000
_cell.length_b   1.000
_cell.length_c   1.000
_cell.angle_alpha   90.00
_cell.angle_beta   90.00
_cell.angle_gamma   90.00
#
_symmetry.space_group_name_H-M   'P 1'
#
loop_
_entity.id
_entity.type
_entity.pdbx_description
1 polymer ?
#
loop_
_entity_poly.entity_id
_entity_poly.type
_entity_poly.pdbx_seq_one_letter_code
_entity_poly.pdbx_strand_id
1 'polypeptide(L)'
;MDQPSIQNTGKNNTEAYRALLEIDQSERTFKSRQNYSHAYILSLFIPPFGIYFFIKYVFFGDGSVEDTKAGYISLVLTIISTLISIWTMRMFFKQATSTLPNHGNNIIEELITPENQKKFKELLQ
;
A
#
# COMPACT_ATOMS: atom_id res chain seq x y z
N MET A 1 39.63 7.05 62.03
CA MET A 1 38.84 5.85 61.66
C MET A 1 37.88 6.29 60.58
N ASP A 2 38.32 6.25 59.32
CA ASP A 2 37.53 6.71 58.19
C ASP A 2 36.79 5.50 57.59
N GLN A 3 35.46 5.49 57.71
CA GLN A 3 34.60 4.50 57.08
C GLN A 3 34.38 4.87 55.61
N PRO A 4 34.69 3.99 54.63
CA PRO A 4 34.47 4.31 53.23
C PRO A 4 33.02 3.99 52.80
N SER A 5 32.31 5.04 52.39
CA SER A 5 31.61 5.14 51.10
C SER A 5 30.68 4.00 50.61
N ILE A 6 29.81 3.43 51.45
CA ILE A 6 28.82 2.42 51.00
C ILE A 6 27.62 3.04 50.25
N GLN A 7 27.37 4.35 50.38
CA GLN A 7 26.18 4.99 49.78
C GLN A 7 26.29 5.29 48.27
N ASN A 8 27.49 5.36 47.69
CA ASN A 8 27.70 5.85 46.33
C ASN A 8 27.49 4.75 45.24
N THR A 9 27.70 3.49 45.61
CA THR A 9 27.62 2.35 44.67
C THR A 9 26.18 2.00 44.28
N GLY A 10 25.22 2.10 45.20
CA GLY A 10 23.81 1.80 44.92
C GLY A 10 23.13 2.81 43.98
N LYS A 11 23.52 4.08 44.06
CA LYS A 11 22.94 5.17 43.26
C LYS A 11 23.39 5.10 41.80
N ASN A 12 24.70 4.90 41.56
CA ASN A 12 25.27 4.70 40.22
C ASN A 12 24.69 3.48 39.50
N ASN A 13 24.46 2.39 40.23
CA ASN A 13 23.86 1.19 39.65
C ASN A 13 22.41 1.45 39.20
N THR A 14 21.64 2.19 40.00
CA THR A 14 20.23 2.52 39.67
C THR A 14 20.12 3.41 38.43
N GLU A 15 21.03 4.37 38.28
CA GLU A 15 21.12 5.23 37.09
C GLU A 15 21.54 4.42 35.85
N ALA A 16 22.48 3.49 36.00
CA ALA A 16 22.88 2.59 34.92
C ALA A 16 21.72 1.67 34.47
N TYR A 17 20.93 1.12 35.40
CA TYR A 17 19.74 0.34 35.06
C TYR A 17 18.66 1.17 34.35
N ARG A 18 18.47 2.43 34.76
CA ARG A 18 17.55 3.35 34.09
C ARG A 18 18.01 3.68 32.67
N ALA A 19 19.30 3.95 32.49
CA ALA A 19 19.88 4.19 31.17
C ALA A 19 19.73 2.97 30.26
N LEU A 20 19.98 1.76 30.78
CA LEU A 20 19.78 0.51 30.02
C LEU A 20 18.30 0.29 29.63
N LEU A 21 17.37 0.58 30.54
CA LEU A 21 15.92 0.52 30.26
C LEU A 21 15.50 1.53 29.19
N GLU A 22 16.02 2.75 29.25
CA GLU A 22 15.72 3.81 28.29
C GLU A 22 16.29 3.48 26.89
N ILE A 23 17.50 2.91 26.85
CA ILE A 23 18.13 2.42 25.61
C ILE A 23 17.30 1.28 25.02
N ASP A 24 16.93 0.26 25.79
CA ASP A 24 16.11 -0.86 25.32
C ASP A 24 14.73 -0.40 24.81
N GLN A 25 14.10 0.56 25.51
CA GLN A 25 12.83 1.13 25.09
C GLN A 25 12.99 1.96 23.80
N SER A 26 14.09 2.69 23.64
CA SER A 26 14.41 3.42 22.41
C SER A 26 14.70 2.48 21.22
N GLU A 27 15.35 1.35 21.47
CA GLU A 27 15.70 0.37 20.44
C GLU A 27 14.45 -0.38 19.95
N ARG A 28 13.55 -0.76 20.87
CA ARG A 28 12.25 -1.34 20.52
C ARG A 28 11.38 -0.39 19.71
N THR A 29 11.32 0.89 20.10
CA THR A 29 10.54 1.91 19.37
C THR A 29 11.14 2.23 18.00
N PHE A 30 12.46 2.18 17.86
CA PHE A 30 13.11 2.34 16.55
C PHE A 30 12.81 1.14 15.63
N LYS A 31 12.92 -0.08 16.16
CA LYS A 31 12.64 -1.32 15.42
C LYS A 31 11.17 -1.42 14.99
N SER A 32 10.23 -1.00 15.85
CA SER A 32 8.80 -0.95 15.50
C SER A 32 8.53 0.10 14.41
N ARG A 33 9.13 1.30 14.51
CA ARG A 33 9.04 2.35 13.48
C ARG A 33 9.53 1.90 12.11
N GLN A 34 10.63 1.14 12.07
CA GLN A 34 11.14 0.60 10.80
C GLN A 34 10.13 -0.36 10.16
N ASN A 35 9.48 -1.21 10.95
CA ASN A 35 8.46 -2.13 10.45
C ASN A 35 7.20 -1.40 9.94
N TYR A 36 6.77 -0.32 10.60
CA TYR A 36 5.65 0.49 10.12
C TYR A 36 5.97 1.20 8.80
N SER A 37 7.19 1.74 8.66
CA SER A 37 7.61 2.39 7.41
C SER A 37 7.54 1.43 6.22
N HIS A 38 7.91 0.16 6.44
CA HIS A 38 7.83 -0.88 5.43
C HIS A 38 6.37 -1.19 5.07
N ALA A 39 5.49 -1.30 6.07
CA ALA A 39 4.07 -1.49 5.86
C ALA A 39 3.42 -0.36 5.04
N TYR A 40 3.79 0.90 5.31
CA TYR A 40 3.28 2.05 4.56
C TYR A 40 3.70 2.04 3.09
N ILE A 41 4.96 1.72 2.81
CA ILE A 41 5.47 1.63 1.43
C ILE A 41 4.75 0.52 0.68
N LEU A 42 4.63 -0.69 1.25
CA LEU A 42 3.92 -1.78 0.59
C LEU A 42 2.44 -1.48 0.37
N SER A 43 1.79 -0.82 1.32
CA SER A 43 0.38 -0.41 1.21
C SER A 43 0.13 0.57 0.06
N LEU A 44 1.13 1.39 -0.29
CA LEU A 44 1.04 2.36 -1.37
C LEU A 44 1.16 1.69 -2.76
N PHE A 45 2.14 0.79 -2.91
CA PHE A 45 2.46 0.18 -4.21
C PHE A 45 1.63 -1.05 -4.56
N ILE A 46 1.13 -1.78 -3.57
CA ILE A 46 0.33 -2.98 -3.79
C ILE A 46 -0.93 -2.87 -2.91
N PRO A 47 -2.03 -2.29 -3.43
CA PRO A 47 -3.22 -2.00 -2.63
C PRO A 47 -3.76 -3.19 -1.80
N PRO A 48 -3.76 -4.46 -2.28
CA PRO A 48 -4.12 -5.62 -1.46
C PRO A 48 -3.32 -5.75 -0.16
N PHE A 49 -2.07 -5.31 -0.13
CA PHE A 49 -1.19 -5.43 1.03
C PHE A 49 -1.54 -4.43 2.13
N GLY A 50 -2.10 -3.26 1.83
CA GLY A 50 -2.49 -2.34 2.89
C GLY A 50 -3.74 -2.77 3.65
N ILE A 51 -4.63 -3.55 3.03
CA ILE A 51 -5.70 -4.27 3.75
C ILE A 51 -5.09 -5.36 4.65
N TYR A 52 -4.08 -6.09 4.16
CA TYR A 52 -3.36 -7.08 4.97
C TYR A 52 -2.71 -6.44 6.20
N PHE A 53 -2.02 -5.31 6.05
CA PHE A 53 -1.41 -4.61 7.19
C PHE A 53 -2.44 -4.01 8.14
N PHE A 54 -3.57 -3.51 7.64
CA PHE A 54 -4.68 -3.11 8.49
C PHE A 54 -5.17 -4.28 9.35
N ILE A 55 -5.45 -5.44 8.75
CA ILE A 55 -5.88 -6.61 9.52
C ILE A 55 -4.80 -7.05 10.52
N LYS A 56 -3.54 -7.10 10.07
CA LYS A 56 -2.41 -7.52 10.91
C LYS A 56 -2.22 -6.61 12.12
N TYR A 57 -2.20 -5.30 11.95
CA TYR A 57 -1.92 -4.38 13.05
C TYR A 57 -3.14 -4.08 13.93
N VAL A 58 -4.36 -4.13 13.39
CA VAL A 58 -5.58 -3.85 14.17
C VAL A 58 -6.10 -5.10 14.89
N PHE A 59 -6.02 -6.29 14.29
CA PHE A 59 -6.57 -7.51 14.88
C PHE A 59 -5.52 -8.45 15.49
N PHE A 60 -4.27 -8.39 15.02
CA PHE A 60 -3.18 -9.26 15.49
C PHE A 60 -2.01 -8.49 16.12
N GLY A 61 -2.14 -7.16 16.29
CA GLY A 61 -1.16 -6.36 17.02
C GLY A 61 -1.30 -6.53 18.54
N ASP A 62 -0.28 -6.15 19.29
CA ASP A 62 -0.23 -6.26 20.77
C ASP A 62 -1.21 -5.30 21.50
N GLY A 63 -2.20 -4.75 20.79
CA GLY A 63 -3.15 -3.78 21.30
C GLY A 63 -2.56 -2.38 21.54
N SER A 64 -1.32 -2.13 21.11
CA SER A 64 -0.69 -0.81 21.18
C SER A 64 -1.48 0.21 20.34
N VAL A 65 -1.61 1.42 20.88
CA VAL A 65 -2.22 2.55 20.19
C VAL A 65 -1.44 2.90 18.91
N GLU A 66 -0.11 2.72 18.93
CA GLU A 66 0.75 2.93 17.76
C GLU A 66 0.48 1.91 16.65
N ASP A 67 0.33 0.63 16.99
CA ASP A 67 0.00 -0.44 16.02
C ASP A 67 -1.36 -0.18 15.36
N THR A 68 -2.37 0.10 16.18
CA THR A 68 -3.74 0.38 15.70
C THR A 68 -3.74 1.57 14.73
N LYS A 69 -3.01 2.64 15.09
CA LYS A 69 -2.84 3.82 14.23
C LYS A 69 -2.12 3.47 12.93
N ALA A 70 -1.07 2.67 12.96
CA ALA A 70 -0.36 2.23 11.77
C ALA A 70 -1.27 1.42 10.82
N GLY A 71 -2.13 0.55 11.38
CA GLY A 71 -3.16 -0.16 10.63
C GLY A 71 -4.11 0.77 9.90
N TYR A 72 -4.73 1.73 10.61
CA TYR A 72 -5.63 2.71 9.98
C TYR A 72 -4.93 3.56 8.91
N ILE A 73 -3.68 3.97 9.15
CA ILE A 73 -2.88 4.70 8.16
C ILE A 73 -2.68 3.85 6.90
N SER A 74 -2.32 2.58 7.02
CA SER A 74 -2.17 1.68 5.86
C SER A 74 -3.48 1.52 5.07
N LEU A 75 -4.63 1.47 5.75
CA LEU A 75 -5.94 1.42 5.10
C LEU A 75 -6.23 2.71 4.30
N VAL A 76 -5.98 3.88 4.90
CA VAL A 76 -6.17 5.17 4.23
C VAL A 76 -5.28 5.29 3.00
N LEU A 77 -4.00 4.91 3.11
CA LEU A 77 -3.08 4.89 1.96
C LEU A 77 -3.58 3.98 0.85
N THR A 78 -4.16 2.83 1.20
CA THR A 78 -4.73 1.88 0.23
C THR A 78 -5.90 2.48 -0.54
N ILE A 79 -6.80 3.17 0.16
CA ILE A 79 -7.96 3.84 -0.46
C ILE A 79 -7.47 4.90 -1.44
N ILE A 80 -6.52 5.74 -1.02
CA ILE A 80 -5.93 6.78 -1.88
C ILE A 80 -5.26 6.16 -3.11
N SER A 81 -4.44 5.13 -2.93
CA SER A 81 -3.78 4.42 -4.04
C SER A 81 -4.78 3.80 -5.02
N THR A 82 -5.88 3.24 -4.51
CA THR A 82 -6.96 2.68 -5.33
C THR A 82 -7.66 3.77 -6.15
N LEU A 83 -7.96 4.93 -5.54
CA LEU A 83 -8.57 6.06 -6.25
C LEU A 83 -7.66 6.58 -7.37
N ILE A 84 -6.36 6.74 -7.08
CA ILE A 84 -5.37 7.14 -8.09
C ILE A 84 -5.31 6.11 -9.21
N SER A 85 -5.27 4.81 -8.89
CA SER A 85 -5.23 3.74 -9.87
C SER A 85 -6.45 3.77 -10.80
N ILE A 86 -7.66 3.95 -10.25
CA ILE A 86 -8.89 4.08 -11.05
C ILE A 86 -8.84 5.34 -11.92
N TRP A 87 -8.37 6.46 -11.38
CA TRP A 87 -8.28 7.72 -12.11
C TRP A 87 -7.30 7.63 -13.29
N THR A 88 -6.11 7.07 -13.04
CA THR A 88 -5.10 6.80 -14.06
C THR A 88 -5.63 5.83 -15.11
N MET A 89 -6.29 4.74 -14.71
CA MET A 89 -6.92 3.79 -15.63
C MET A 89 -7.94 4.50 -16.54
N ARG A 90 -8.78 5.38 -16.00
CA ARG A 90 -9.74 6.17 -16.80
C ARG A 90 -9.05 7.09 -17.81
N MET A 91 -7.92 7.70 -17.45
CA MET A 91 -7.13 8.50 -18.40
C MET A 91 -6.52 7.65 -19.50
N PHE A 92 -5.97 6.48 -19.18
CA PHE A 92 -5.42 5.55 -20.18
C PHE A 92 -6.52 5.03 -21.11
N PHE A 93 -7.68 4.64 -20.57
CA PHE A 93 -8.82 4.23 -21.40
C PHE A 93 -9.28 5.34 -22.32
N LYS A 94 -9.39 6.58 -21.83
CA LYS A 94 -9.76 7.72 -22.69
C LYS A 94 -8.77 7.92 -23.83
N GLN A 95 -7.47 7.79 -23.59
CA GLN A 95 -6.44 7.92 -24.63
C GLN A 95 -6.45 6.73 -25.61
N ALA A 96 -6.68 5.52 -25.12
CA ALA A 96 -6.75 4.32 -25.95
C ALA A 96 -8.03 4.24 -26.80
N THR A 97 -9.17 4.75 -26.31
CA THR A 97 -10.43 4.73 -27.06
C THR A 97 -10.59 5.91 -28.00
N SER A 98 -9.96 7.05 -27.75
CA SER A 98 -9.94 8.17 -28.69
C SER A 98 -9.03 7.94 -29.91
N THR A 99 -8.19 6.89 -29.88
CA THR A 99 -7.43 6.39 -31.03
C THR A 99 -8.12 5.21 -31.74
N LEU A 100 -9.25 4.70 -31.23
CA LEU A 100 -10.07 3.75 -31.98
C LEU A 100 -10.85 4.55 -33.04
N PRO A 101 -10.52 4.40 -34.33
CA PRO A 101 -11.30 5.07 -35.35
C PRO A 101 -12.73 4.48 -35.33
N ASN A 102 -13.71 5.30 -35.70
CA ASN A 102 -15.13 4.95 -35.80
C ASN A 102 -15.41 3.92 -36.93
N HIS A 103 -14.58 2.89 -37.05
CA HIS A 103 -14.59 1.87 -38.10
C HIS A 103 -15.80 0.92 -38.00
N GLY A 104 -16.49 0.89 -36.85
CA GLY A 104 -17.66 0.02 -36.66
C GLY A 104 -18.79 0.30 -37.65
N ASN A 105 -19.05 1.56 -37.98
CA ASN A 105 -20.17 1.91 -38.87
C ASN A 105 -19.81 1.75 -40.35
N ASN A 106 -18.57 2.11 -40.73
CA ASN A 106 -18.14 2.06 -42.12
C ASN A 106 -17.97 0.62 -42.63
N ILE A 107 -17.50 -0.31 -41.79
CA ILE A 107 -17.35 -1.72 -42.17
C ILE A 107 -18.72 -2.39 -42.35
N ILE A 108 -19.71 -2.03 -41.53
CA ILE A 108 -21.08 -2.52 -41.65
C ILE A 108 -21.72 -1.97 -42.93
N GLU A 109 -21.55 -0.68 -43.24
CA GLU A 109 -22.01 -0.11 -44.52
C GLU A 109 -21.34 -0.79 -45.72
N GLU A 110 -20.03 -1.03 -45.65
CA GLU A 110 -19.28 -1.66 -46.72
C GLU A 110 -19.74 -3.11 -46.97
N LEU A 111 -20.05 -3.88 -45.90
CA LEU A 111 -20.56 -5.26 -46.01
C LEU A 111 -22.01 -5.36 -46.52
N ILE A 112 -22.83 -4.32 -46.29
CA ILE A 112 -24.24 -4.31 -46.71
C ILE A 112 -24.40 -3.88 -48.19
N THR A 113 -23.36 -3.31 -48.80
CA THR A 113 -23.43 -2.96 -50.23
C THR A 113 -23.74 -4.17 -51.13
N PRO A 114 -24.59 -4.00 -52.14
CA PRO A 114 -25.03 -5.09 -53.01
C PRO A 114 -23.89 -5.74 -53.81
N GLU A 115 -22.79 -5.02 -54.04
CA GLU A 115 -21.56 -5.56 -54.65
C GLU A 115 -20.88 -6.58 -53.75
N ASN A 116 -20.67 -6.25 -52.47
CA ASN A 116 -20.02 -7.14 -51.52
C ASN A 116 -20.90 -8.33 -51.13
N GLN A 117 -22.22 -8.16 -51.08
CA GLN A 117 -23.14 -9.29 -50.89
C GLN A 117 -23.10 -10.29 -52.04
N LYS A 118 -22.96 -9.82 -53.28
CA LYS A 118 -22.77 -10.71 -54.44
C LYS A 118 -21.46 -11.48 -54.33
N LYS A 119 -20.37 -10.79 -54.02
CA LYS A 119 -19.04 -11.39 -53.86
C LYS A 119 -18.99 -12.43 -52.72
N PHE A 120 -19.67 -12.14 -51.61
CA PHE A 120 -19.78 -13.07 -50.48
C PHE A 120 -20.61 -14.31 -50.83
N LYS A 121 -21.67 -14.14 -51.64
CA LYS A 121 -22.49 -15.24 -52.14
C LYS A 121 -21.73 -16.15 -53.11
N GLU A 122 -20.84 -15.59 -53.93
CA GLU A 122 -19.94 -16.34 -54.82
C GLU A 122 -18.88 -17.13 -54.07
N LEU A 123 -18.42 -16.66 -52.90
CA LEU A 123 -17.43 -17.37 -52.07
C LEU A 123 -18.01 -18.51 -51.23
N LEU A 124 -19.33 -18.54 -51.05
CA LEU A 124 -20.05 -19.57 -50.29
C LEU A 124 -20.71 -20.64 -51.18
N GLN A 125 -20.58 -20.52 -52.51
CA GLN A 125 -20.98 -21.54 -53.50
C GLN A 125 -19.78 -22.36 -53.95
#